data_AF-A0A1G6X4R9-F1
#
_entry.id   AF-A0A1G6X4R9-F1
#
_cell.length_a   1.000
_cell.length_b   1.000
_cell.length_c   1.000
_cell.angle_alpha   90.00
_cell.angle_beta   90.00
_cell.angle_gamma   90.00
#
_symmetry.space_group_name_H-M   'P 1'
#
loop_
_entity.id
_entity.type
_entity.pdbx_description
1 polymer ?
#
loop_
_entity_poly.entity_id
_entity_poly.type
_entity_poly.pdbx_seq_one_letter_code
_entity_poly.pdbx_strand_id
1 'polypeptide(L)'
;MSVMGRSNGGESLSQKGWRLAKQARTLRQAHEALGALVPSEGASSAARQEFYRRSAAVYAAVAETDRGHHHEALYWAERERRKAEELTQR
;
A
#
# COMPACT_ATOMS: atom_id res chain seq x y z
N MET A 1 15.41 40.52 -14.58
CA MET A 1 14.08 39.88 -14.40
C MET A 1 14.30 38.38 -14.34
N SER A 2 14.38 37.81 -13.13
CA SER A 2 14.49 36.36 -12.94
C SER A 2 13.11 35.73 -13.03
N VAL A 3 12.91 34.87 -14.02
CA VAL A 3 11.74 34.00 -14.07
C VAL A 3 11.96 32.82 -13.12
N MET A 4 11.21 32.82 -12.01
CA MET A 4 11.02 31.63 -11.17
C MET A 4 10.38 30.53 -12.03
N GLY A 5 11.21 29.58 -12.49
CA GLY A 5 10.75 28.31 -13.02
C GLY A 5 10.23 27.44 -11.88
N ARG A 6 8.93 27.54 -11.59
CA ARG A 6 8.21 26.56 -10.76
C ARG A 6 8.09 25.25 -11.53
N SER A 7 8.96 24.29 -11.23
CA SER A 7 8.75 22.90 -11.65
C SER A 7 7.63 22.29 -10.82
N ASN A 8 6.42 22.33 -11.37
CA ASN A 8 5.20 21.72 -10.85
C ASN A 8 5.00 20.37 -11.54
N GLY A 9 4.72 19.28 -10.79
CA GLY A 9 3.86 18.20 -11.30
C GLY A 9 4.41 16.78 -11.51
N GLY A 10 5.58 16.40 -10.97
CA GLY A 10 6.03 15.00 -11.04
C GLY A 10 5.59 14.20 -9.82
N GLU A 11 4.43 13.55 -9.85
CA GLU A 11 4.10 12.58 -8.78
C GLU A 11 5.09 11.40 -8.82
N SER A 12 5.71 11.06 -7.69
CA SER A 12 6.56 9.87 -7.61
C SER A 12 5.71 8.61 -7.88
N LEU A 13 6.26 7.65 -8.62
CA LEU A 13 5.59 6.37 -8.92
C LEU A 13 5.09 5.67 -7.64
N SER A 14 5.82 5.81 -6.54
CA SER A 14 5.40 5.31 -5.23
C SER A 14 4.17 6.05 -4.68
N GLN A 15 4.12 7.39 -4.79
CA GLN A 15 2.94 8.17 -4.36
C GLN A 15 1.71 7.85 -5.22
N LYS A 16 1.91 7.71 -6.55
CA LYS A 16 0.85 7.31 -7.48
C LYS A 16 0.29 5.95 -7.12
N GLY A 17 1.17 4.96 -6.92
CA GLY A 17 0.76 3.61 -6.54
C GLY A 17 -0.01 3.59 -5.22
N TRP A 18 0.46 4.32 -4.19
CA TRP A 18 -0.26 4.39 -2.91
C TRP A 18 -1.62 5.08 -3.04
N ARG A 19 -1.76 6.06 -3.93
CA ARG A 19 -3.06 6.67 -4.23
C ARG A 19 -4.01 5.66 -4.88
N LEU A 20 -3.53 4.90 -5.86
CA LEU A 20 -4.31 3.84 -6.52
C LEU A 20 -4.74 2.75 -5.53
N ALA A 21 -3.83 2.31 -4.65
CA ALA A 21 -4.13 1.33 -3.62
C ALA A 21 -5.23 1.81 -2.67
N LYS A 22 -5.17 3.08 -2.22
CA LYS A 22 -6.21 3.68 -1.37
C LYS A 22 -7.56 3.86 -2.06
N GLN A 23 -7.57 3.95 -3.39
CA GLN A 23 -8.78 4.08 -4.20
C GLN A 23 -9.34 2.72 -4.64
N ALA A 24 -8.66 1.61 -4.34
CA ALA A 24 -9.12 0.28 -4.67
C ALA A 24 -10.49 0.01 -4.06
N ARG A 25 -11.41 -0.49 -4.89
CA ARG A 25 -12.78 -0.86 -4.50
C ARG A 25 -13.01 -2.36 -4.54
N THR A 26 -12.05 -3.10 -5.06
CA THR A 26 -12.09 -4.57 -5.20
C THR A 26 -10.78 -5.16 -4.73
N LEU A 27 -10.82 -6.42 -4.30
CA LEU A 27 -9.62 -7.13 -3.86
C LEU A 27 -8.57 -7.23 -4.97
N ARG A 28 -9.00 -7.47 -6.21
CA ARG A 28 -8.13 -7.51 -7.39
C ARG A 28 -7.36 -6.20 -7.60
N GLN A 29 -8.03 -5.05 -7.49
CA GLN A 29 -7.38 -3.73 -7.64
C GLN A 29 -6.37 -3.48 -6.53
N ALA A 30 -6.67 -3.91 -5.29
CA ALA A 30 -5.71 -3.81 -4.20
C ALA A 30 -4.46 -4.65 -4.46
N HIS A 31 -4.62 -5.89 -4.94
CA HIS A 31 -3.48 -6.74 -5.30
C HIS A 31 -2.60 -6.12 -6.38
N GLU A 32 -3.20 -5.60 -7.45
CA GLU A 32 -2.47 -4.96 -8.54
C GLU A 32 -1.68 -3.74 -8.05
N ALA A 33 -2.34 -2.84 -7.32
CA ALA A 33 -1.73 -1.61 -6.84
C ALA A 33 -0.63 -1.87 -5.79
N LEU A 34 -0.86 -2.80 -4.85
CA LEU A 34 0.11 -3.15 -3.81
C LEU A 34 1.27 -3.97 -4.37
N GLY A 35 1.03 -4.82 -5.38
CA GLY A 35 2.08 -5.58 -6.08
C GLY A 35 3.14 -4.69 -6.72
N ALA A 36 2.73 -3.53 -7.25
CA ALA A 36 3.64 -2.53 -7.81
C ALA A 36 4.44 -1.74 -6.74
N LEU A 37 4.05 -1.85 -5.47
CA LEU A 37 4.63 -1.09 -4.35
C LEU A 37 5.52 -1.94 -3.43
N VAL A 38 5.64 -3.24 -3.72
CA VAL A 38 6.43 -4.16 -2.90
C VAL A 38 7.88 -3.62 -2.80
N PRO A 39 8.41 -3.41 -1.59
CA PRO A 39 9.79 -2.97 -1.42
C PRO A 39 10.77 -4.00 -1.97
N SER A 40 11.91 -3.52 -2.49
CA SER A 40 13.02 -4.39 -2.93
C SER A 40 13.48 -5.33 -1.81
N GLU A 41 14.07 -6.47 -2.16
CA GLU A 41 14.58 -7.46 -1.19
C GLU A 41 15.64 -6.87 -0.24
N GLY A 42 16.40 -5.88 -0.70
CA GLY A 42 17.38 -5.14 0.11
C GLY A 42 16.79 -3.96 0.91
N ALA A 43 15.47 -3.74 0.88
CA ALA A 43 14.84 -2.66 1.62
C ALA A 43 14.97 -2.86 3.14
N SER A 44 15.13 -1.76 3.86
CA SER A 44 15.23 -1.80 5.32
C SER A 44 13.98 -2.40 5.97
N SER A 45 14.14 -2.99 7.16
CA SER A 45 13.02 -3.52 7.94
C SER A 45 11.93 -2.47 8.16
N ALA A 46 12.31 -1.21 8.38
CA ALA A 46 11.37 -0.10 8.53
C ALA A 46 10.54 0.16 7.26
N ALA A 47 11.16 0.13 6.07
CA ALA A 47 10.45 0.30 4.80
C ALA A 47 9.48 -0.86 4.52
N ARG A 48 9.88 -2.09 4.85
CA ARG A 48 9.02 -3.28 4.72
C ARG A 48 7.87 -3.25 5.73
N GLN A 49 8.13 -2.84 6.97
CA GLN A 49 7.12 -2.67 8.01
C GLN A 49 6.08 -1.62 7.60
N GLU A 50 6.51 -0.44 7.14
CA GLU A 50 5.58 0.61 6.67
C GLU A 50 4.73 0.11 5.50
N PHE A 51 5.33 -0.60 4.54
CA PHE A 51 4.59 -1.22 3.44
C PHE A 51 3.50 -2.16 3.98
N TYR A 52 3.86 -3.13 4.82
CA TYR A 52 2.90 -4.11 5.36
C TYR A 52 1.79 -3.46 6.18
N ARG A 53 2.12 -2.46 7.00
CA ARG A 53 1.12 -1.70 7.78
C ARG A 53 0.13 -0.97 6.87
N ARG A 54 0.61 -0.32 5.82
CA ARG A 54 -0.25 0.40 4.87
C ARG A 54 -1.08 -0.55 4.00
N SER A 55 -0.49 -1.66 3.56
CA SER A 55 -1.19 -2.73 2.82
C SER A 55 -2.35 -3.28 3.64
N ALA A 56 -2.13 -3.54 4.94
CA ALA A 56 -3.19 -3.99 5.84
C ALA A 56 -4.38 -3.01 5.91
N ALA A 57 -4.11 -1.70 5.94
CA ALA A 57 -5.16 -0.69 5.95
C ALA A 57 -5.95 -0.68 4.63
N VAL A 58 -5.27 -0.84 3.49
CA VAL A 58 -5.93 -0.94 2.17
C VAL A 58 -6.86 -2.14 2.10
N TYR A 59 -6.38 -3.34 2.47
CA TYR A 59 -7.21 -4.54 2.45
C TYR A 59 -8.40 -4.44 3.41
N ALA A 60 -8.22 -3.84 4.59
CA ALA A 60 -9.32 -3.62 5.53
C ALA A 60 -10.42 -2.72 4.93
N ALA A 61 -10.04 -1.61 4.29
CA ALA A 61 -11.00 -0.73 3.62
C ALA A 61 -11.71 -1.40 2.42
N VAL A 62 -10.97 -2.24 1.69
CA VAL A 62 -11.55 -3.04 0.60
C VAL A 62 -12.54 -4.07 1.14
N ALA A 63 -12.28 -4.70 2.28
CA ALA A 63 -13.22 -5.65 2.88
C ALA A 63 -14.59 -4.99 3.17
N GLU A 64 -14.61 -3.72 3.54
CA GLU A 64 -15.87 -2.98 3.77
C GLU A 64 -16.63 -2.68 2.47
N THR A 65 -15.91 -2.54 1.35
CA THR A 65 -16.47 -2.14 0.05
C THR A 65 -16.82 -3.34 -0.85
N ASP A 66 -15.90 -4.28 -0.99
CA ASP A 66 -16.02 -5.49 -1.82
C ASP A 66 -16.63 -6.63 -1.00
N ARG A 67 -17.95 -6.58 -0.82
CA ARG A 67 -18.67 -7.57 0.00
C ARG A 67 -18.54 -9.01 -0.52
N GLY A 68 -18.28 -9.20 -1.82
CA GLY A 68 -18.06 -10.51 -2.41
C GLY A 68 -16.74 -11.17 -1.98
N HIS A 69 -15.74 -10.36 -1.64
CA HIS A 69 -14.43 -10.82 -1.18
C HIS A 69 -14.13 -10.37 0.26
N HIS A 70 -15.16 -10.03 1.04
CA HIS A 70 -15.01 -9.46 2.38
C HIS A 70 -14.06 -10.28 3.27
N HIS A 71 -14.31 -11.59 3.40
CA HIS A 71 -13.50 -12.46 4.24
C HIS A 71 -12.08 -12.65 3.72
N GLU A 72 -11.89 -12.70 2.41
CA GLU A 72 -10.56 -12.82 1.80
C GLU A 72 -9.76 -11.52 2.00
N ALA A 73 -10.39 -10.36 1.83
CA ALA A 73 -9.78 -9.07 2.10
C ALA A 73 -9.41 -8.91 3.60
N LEU A 74 -10.26 -9.37 4.53
CA LEU A 74 -9.91 -9.40 5.95
C LEU A 74 -8.73 -10.32 6.26
N TYR A 75 -8.69 -11.50 5.65
CA TYR A 75 -7.55 -12.42 5.77
C TYR A 75 -6.25 -11.73 5.34
N TRP A 76 -6.24 -11.05 4.20
CA TRP A 76 -5.06 -10.31 3.74
C TRP A 76 -4.71 -9.16 4.67
N ALA A 77 -5.70 -8.42 5.17
CA ALA A 77 -5.47 -7.34 6.13
C ALA A 77 -4.75 -7.86 7.39
N GLU A 78 -5.21 -8.98 7.95
CA GLU A 78 -4.62 -9.56 9.15
C GLU A 78 -3.22 -10.14 8.89
N ARG A 79 -3.04 -10.85 7.78
CA ARG A 79 -1.73 -11.38 7.38
C ARG A 79 -0.68 -10.28 7.25
N GLU A 80 -1.04 -9.14 6.64
CA GLU A 80 -0.11 -8.04 6.45
C GLU A 80 0.18 -7.31 7.77
N ARG A 81 -0.78 -7.21 8.71
CA ARG A 81 -0.50 -6.72 10.09
C ARG A 81 0.51 -7.61 10.79
N ARG A 82 0.28 -8.92 10.79
CA ARG A 82 1.17 -9.89 11.43
C ARG A 82 2.61 -9.76 10.94
N LYS A 83 2.81 -9.62 9.63
CA LYS A 83 4.14 -9.38 9.05
C LYS A 83 4.79 -8.07 9.50
N ALA A 84 4.01 -7.00 9.64
CA ALA A 84 4.52 -5.73 10.15
C ALA A 84 4.95 -5.87 11.61
N GLU A 85 4.19 -6.62 12.42
CA GLU A 85 4.49 -6.91 13.82
C GLU A 85 5.75 -7.78 13.96
N GLU A 86 5.88 -8.83 13.15
CA GLU A 86 7.06 -9.71 13.12
C GLU A 86 8.37 -8.95 12.82
N LEU A 87 8.31 -7.90 12.01
CA LEU A 87 9.47 -7.03 11.74
C LEU A 87 9.81 -6.07 12.89
N THR A 88 8.90 -5.89 13.85
CA THR A 88 9.12 -5.06 15.05
C THR A 88 9.77 -5.87 16.16
N GLN A 89 9.54 -7.18 16.17
CA GLN A 89 10.00 -8.12 17.21
C GLN A 89 11.40 -8.70 16.92
N ARG A 90 12.14 -8.13 15.98
CA ARG A 90 13.38 -8.69 15.42
C ARG A 90 14.54 -7.71 15.58
#